data_AF-A0A369XPV3-F1
#
_entry.id   AF-A0A369XPV3-F1
#
_cell.length_a   1.000
_cell.length_b   1.000
_cell.length_c   1.000
_cell.angle_alpha   90.00
_cell.angle_beta   90.00
_cell.angle_gamma   90.00
#
_symmetry.space_group_name_H-M   'P 1'
#
loop_
_entity.id
_entity.type
_entity.pdbx_description
1 polymer ?
#
loop_
_entity_poly.entity_id
_entity_poly.type
_entity_poly.pdbx_seq_one_letter_code
_entity_poly.pdbx_strand_id
1 'polypeptide(L)'
;MLKLPFIRATSLGHEILHNWWGNGVYVDYATGNWAEGLTTFMADYAYKESESADAARAMRLGWLRDFAALPPASRQSLASFRSRTHGAAAAVGYGKAAMLFVMLRDLLGEQHFQAGLQLFWQQQRFRIAAWDDLRQAFEQASGQSLTVFFRQWLERDGAPKLQIQSASSSTLASGTGLSIEVTQSAPAYALRLPIEVNDGQRSENRAVDIDGLQQKVALAVDGPAQSVVLDPQLRLWRLLDAAQLPPILRQWIVARGPRLLQVSTTAEVREAAAALAARVFEAAPREIPPGDLRKTTTPLLMIGLHADVDAALTASGLPPRPQQLEQQGSAQVWTIAGQTELPIAVVSGRDAGALRALLRPLPHYGSQSWLVFEGSRALARGVWPIIEQPVPVSTAGRKAGD
;
A
#
# COMPACT_ATOMS: atom_id res chain seq x y z
N MET A 1 11.15 -27.46 18.71
CA MET A 1 11.49 -26.02 18.77
C MET A 1 11.28 -25.44 17.37
N LEU A 2 10.33 -24.50 17.20
CA LEU A 2 10.14 -23.82 15.91
C LEU A 2 11.38 -22.97 15.62
N LYS A 3 12.07 -23.22 14.49
CA LYS A 3 13.39 -22.63 14.18
C LYS A 3 13.37 -21.10 13.98
N LEU A 4 12.21 -20.49 13.78
CA LEU A 4 12.07 -19.07 13.46
C LEU A 4 10.92 -18.46 14.27
N PRO A 5 11.19 -17.61 15.29
CA PRO A 5 10.18 -17.08 16.22
C PRO A 5 9.06 -16.28 15.54
N PHE A 6 9.34 -15.62 14.41
CA PHE A 6 8.35 -14.84 13.65
C PHE A 6 7.25 -15.71 13.04
N ILE A 7 7.49 -17.00 12.81
CA ILE A 7 6.48 -17.93 12.28
C ILE A 7 5.23 -17.90 13.15
N ARG A 8 5.36 -17.79 14.48
CA ARG A 8 4.21 -17.72 15.40
C ARG A 8 3.31 -16.50 15.16
N ALA A 9 3.85 -15.39 14.68
CA ALA A 9 3.15 -14.12 14.54
C ALA A 9 2.73 -13.78 13.10
N THR A 10 3.27 -14.46 12.08
CA THR A 10 3.01 -14.10 10.67
C THR A 10 2.71 -15.27 9.74
N SER A 11 2.81 -16.52 10.18
CA SER A 11 2.60 -17.68 9.29
C SER A 11 1.86 -18.83 9.95
N LEU A 12 2.00 -19.02 11.26
CA LEU A 12 1.33 -20.08 11.99
C LEU A 12 -0.20 -19.97 11.91
N GLY A 13 -0.75 -18.76 12.01
CA GLY A 13 -2.19 -18.53 11.84
C GLY A 13 -2.68 -18.95 10.46
N HIS A 14 -1.94 -18.57 9.41
CA HIS A 14 -2.20 -18.94 8.02
C HIS A 14 -2.18 -20.47 7.84
N GLU A 15 -1.13 -21.14 8.31
CA GLU A 15 -1.01 -22.61 8.25
C GLU A 15 -2.09 -23.33 9.08
N ILE A 16 -2.48 -22.79 10.24
CA ILE A 16 -3.57 -23.34 11.04
C ILE A 16 -4.90 -23.21 10.29
N LEU A 17 -5.17 -22.08 9.65
CA LEU A 17 -6.41 -21.90 8.88
C LEU A 17 -6.51 -22.83 7.68
N HIS A 18 -5.39 -23.30 7.14
CA HIS A 18 -5.42 -24.32 6.09
C HIS A 18 -6.08 -25.64 6.52
N ASN A 19 -6.20 -25.93 7.83
CA ASN A 19 -7.00 -27.07 8.30
C ASN A 19 -8.48 -26.97 7.87
N TRP A 20 -9.03 -25.75 7.74
CA TRP A 20 -10.37 -25.54 7.22
C TRP A 20 -10.35 -25.31 5.71
N TRP A 21 -9.46 -24.45 5.22
CA TRP A 21 -9.45 -24.00 3.83
C TRP A 21 -8.26 -24.59 3.05
N GLY A 22 -8.55 -25.49 2.11
CA GLY A 22 -7.53 -26.23 1.36
C GLY A 22 -7.39 -27.69 1.82
N ASN A 23 -7.46 -27.96 3.14
CA ASN A 23 -7.44 -29.33 3.67
C ASN A 23 -8.81 -29.82 4.19
N GLY A 24 -9.66 -28.91 4.68
CA GLY A 24 -11.01 -29.23 5.15
C GLY A 24 -12.04 -29.14 4.04
N VAL A 25 -12.09 -28.00 3.35
CA VAL A 25 -12.75 -27.81 2.05
C VAL A 25 -11.65 -27.80 0.99
N TYR A 26 -11.69 -28.74 0.05
CA TYR A 26 -10.68 -28.87 -0.99
C TYR A 26 -10.91 -27.84 -2.10
N VAL A 27 -9.82 -27.40 -2.72
CA VAL A 27 -9.86 -26.40 -3.79
C VAL A 27 -10.10 -27.08 -5.14
N ASP A 28 -11.07 -26.58 -5.90
CA ASP A 28 -11.11 -26.83 -7.35
C ASP A 28 -10.06 -25.96 -8.06
N TYR A 29 -8.89 -26.55 -8.30
CA TYR A 29 -7.84 -25.85 -9.01
C TYR A 29 -8.20 -25.53 -10.46
N ALA A 30 -9.22 -26.14 -11.09
CA ALA A 30 -9.61 -25.78 -12.46
C ALA A 30 -10.13 -24.34 -12.56
N THR A 31 -10.74 -23.82 -11.49
CA THR A 31 -11.36 -22.49 -11.44
C THR A 31 -10.58 -21.47 -10.61
N GLY A 32 -9.52 -21.89 -9.93
CA GLY A 32 -8.58 -21.01 -9.23
C GLY A 32 -8.47 -21.31 -7.74
N ASN A 33 -7.30 -20.99 -7.18
CA ASN A 33 -7.02 -21.26 -5.77
C ASN A 33 -7.52 -20.13 -4.87
N TRP A 34 -8.75 -20.29 -4.35
CA TRP A 34 -9.37 -19.37 -3.40
C TRP A 34 -8.84 -19.50 -1.98
N ALA A 35 -8.28 -20.65 -1.61
CA ALA A 35 -7.89 -20.94 -0.23
C ALA A 35 -6.74 -20.05 0.24
N GLU A 36 -5.73 -19.79 -0.59
CA GLU A 36 -4.62 -18.89 -0.25
C GLU A 36 -5.11 -17.47 0.05
N GLY A 37 -6.00 -16.94 -0.78
CA GLY A 37 -6.58 -15.62 -0.56
C GLY A 37 -7.41 -15.52 0.71
N LEU A 38 -8.25 -16.53 0.95
CA LEU A 38 -9.12 -16.56 2.14
C LEU A 38 -8.30 -16.71 3.42
N THR A 39 -7.27 -17.56 3.41
CA THR A 39 -6.36 -17.74 4.55
C THR A 39 -5.52 -16.49 4.82
N THR A 40 -4.99 -15.83 3.79
CA THR A 40 -4.31 -14.52 3.94
C THR A 40 -5.23 -13.46 4.52
N PHE A 41 -6.49 -13.42 4.09
CA PHE A 41 -7.48 -12.49 4.64
C PHE A 41 -7.79 -12.80 6.13
N MET A 42 -8.09 -14.07 6.45
CA MET A 42 -8.55 -14.47 7.78
C MET A 42 -7.44 -14.63 8.82
N ALA A 43 -6.17 -14.74 8.42
CA ALA A 43 -5.03 -14.77 9.33
C ALA A 43 -4.17 -13.52 9.20
N ASP A 44 -3.41 -13.38 8.13
CA ASP A 44 -2.37 -12.35 8.04
C ASP A 44 -2.95 -10.94 8.13
N TYR A 45 -4.04 -10.69 7.39
CA TYR A 45 -4.71 -9.40 7.41
C TYR A 45 -5.51 -9.18 8.69
N ALA A 46 -6.21 -10.20 9.20
CA ALA A 46 -6.91 -10.12 10.48
C ALA A 46 -5.96 -9.79 11.65
N TYR A 47 -4.74 -10.34 11.67
CA TYR A 47 -3.72 -9.98 12.66
C TYR A 47 -3.30 -8.52 12.55
N LYS A 48 -3.12 -8.00 11.33
CA LYS A 48 -2.81 -6.58 11.13
C LYS A 48 -3.96 -5.67 11.52
N GLU A 49 -5.19 -6.09 11.28
CA GLU A 49 -6.41 -5.39 11.72
C GLU A 49 -6.53 -5.37 13.25
N SER A 50 -6.16 -6.46 13.93
CA SER A 50 -6.12 -6.51 15.40
C SER A 50 -4.98 -5.68 16.02
N GLU A 51 -3.90 -5.46 15.26
CA GLU A 51 -2.76 -4.65 15.70
C GLU A 51 -3.11 -3.16 15.69
N SER A 52 -3.63 -2.65 14.57
CA SER A 52 -4.15 -1.28 14.44
C SER A 52 -4.77 -1.03 13.06
N ALA A 53 -5.59 0.02 12.94
CA ALA A 53 -6.08 0.50 11.65
C ALA A 53 -4.93 0.84 10.67
N ASP A 54 -3.84 1.43 11.18
CA ASP A 54 -2.66 1.78 10.38
C ASP A 54 -1.89 0.55 9.90
N ALA A 55 -1.73 -0.47 10.74
CA ALA A 55 -1.08 -1.73 10.36
C ALA A 55 -1.86 -2.45 9.25
N ALA A 56 -3.19 -2.48 9.35
CA ALA A 56 -4.06 -3.01 8.30
C ALA A 56 -3.95 -2.19 7.00
N ARG A 57 -3.95 -0.86 7.10
CA ARG A 57 -3.81 0.03 5.94
C ARG A 57 -2.45 -0.13 5.26
N ALA A 58 -1.37 -0.27 6.03
CA ALA A 58 -0.03 -0.52 5.53
C ALA A 58 0.07 -1.85 4.78
N MET A 59 -0.63 -2.90 5.26
CA MET A 59 -0.69 -4.18 4.56
C MET A 59 -1.39 -4.07 3.20
N ARG A 60 -2.54 -3.38 3.14
CA ARG A 60 -3.25 -3.11 1.88
C ARG A 60 -2.38 -2.30 0.91
N LEU A 61 -1.68 -1.27 1.40
CA LEU A 61 -0.70 -0.52 0.60
C LEU A 61 0.41 -1.43 0.05
N GLY A 62 0.92 -2.36 0.86
CA GLY A 62 1.89 -3.35 0.43
C GLY A 62 1.42 -4.15 -0.78
N TRP A 63 0.21 -4.72 -0.71
CA TRP A 63 -0.37 -5.48 -1.81
C TRP A 63 -0.60 -4.65 -3.07
N LEU A 64 -1.15 -3.43 -2.93
CA LEU A 64 -1.38 -2.54 -4.07
C LEU A 64 -0.06 -2.11 -4.74
N ARG A 65 0.99 -1.83 -3.94
CA ARG A 65 2.33 -1.50 -4.43
C ARG A 65 2.95 -2.67 -5.18
N ASP A 66 2.92 -3.86 -4.59
CA ASP A 66 3.50 -5.07 -5.20
C ASP A 66 2.83 -5.37 -6.54
N PHE A 67 1.51 -5.18 -6.62
CA PHE A 67 0.76 -5.32 -7.87
C PHE A 67 1.08 -4.23 -8.91
N ALA A 68 1.17 -2.97 -8.48
CA ALA A 68 1.52 -1.85 -9.36
C ALA A 68 2.93 -2.02 -9.97
N ALA A 69 3.85 -2.65 -9.25
CA ALA A 69 5.20 -2.95 -9.71
C ALA A 69 5.27 -4.07 -10.76
N LEU A 70 4.22 -4.89 -10.92
CA LEU A 70 4.20 -5.94 -11.94
C LEU A 70 4.09 -5.35 -13.36
N PRO A 71 4.78 -5.92 -14.35
CA PRO A 71 4.51 -5.64 -15.76
C PRO A 71 3.04 -5.95 -16.09
N PRO A 72 2.37 -5.20 -16.98
CA PRO A 72 0.97 -5.45 -17.34
C PRO A 72 0.66 -6.90 -17.74
N ALA A 73 1.55 -7.53 -18.52
CA ALA A 73 1.40 -8.93 -18.96
C ALA A 73 1.47 -9.96 -17.82
N SER A 74 1.95 -9.57 -16.63
CA SER A 74 2.05 -10.43 -15.45
C SER A 74 0.89 -10.23 -14.46
N ARG A 75 -0.06 -9.32 -14.75
CA ARG A 75 -1.20 -8.99 -13.89
C ARG A 75 -2.41 -9.88 -14.19
N GLN A 76 -2.22 -11.18 -14.05
CA GLN A 76 -3.22 -12.19 -14.42
C GLN A 76 -4.47 -12.19 -13.52
N SER A 77 -5.55 -12.78 -14.03
CA SER A 77 -6.82 -12.97 -13.33
C SER A 77 -6.70 -13.95 -12.15
N LEU A 78 -7.57 -13.82 -11.13
CA LEU A 78 -7.58 -14.75 -10.00
C LEU A 78 -8.04 -16.15 -10.42
N ALA A 79 -8.94 -16.23 -11.41
CA ALA A 79 -9.41 -17.50 -11.96
C ALA A 79 -8.27 -18.33 -12.59
N SER A 80 -7.15 -17.69 -12.97
CA SER A 80 -5.95 -18.36 -13.51
C SER A 80 -4.93 -18.77 -12.43
N PHE A 81 -5.05 -18.27 -11.19
CA PHE A 81 -4.11 -18.56 -10.13
C PHE A 81 -4.27 -20.00 -9.62
N ARG A 82 -3.15 -20.74 -9.51
CA ARG A 82 -3.14 -22.14 -9.03
C ARG A 82 -2.30 -22.28 -7.78
N SER A 83 -1.06 -21.81 -7.85
CA SER A 83 -0.11 -21.85 -6.76
C SER A 83 0.93 -20.75 -6.92
N ARG A 84 1.67 -20.48 -5.85
CA ARG A 84 2.78 -19.54 -5.87
C ARG A 84 3.98 -20.14 -6.62
N THR A 85 4.14 -19.74 -7.88
CA THR A 85 5.33 -20.08 -8.67
C THR A 85 6.38 -18.97 -8.66
N HIS A 86 5.96 -17.70 -8.72
CA HIS A 86 6.81 -16.51 -8.73
C HIS A 86 6.17 -15.32 -8.00
N GLY A 87 6.88 -14.19 -7.91
CA GLY A 87 6.39 -12.97 -7.23
C GLY A 87 5.08 -12.41 -7.81
N ALA A 88 4.89 -12.48 -9.14
CA ALA A 88 3.62 -12.06 -9.77
C ALA A 88 2.43 -12.91 -9.31
N ALA A 89 2.61 -14.23 -9.23
CA ALA A 89 1.61 -15.15 -8.71
C ALA A 89 1.31 -14.86 -7.23
N ALA A 90 2.29 -14.41 -6.44
CA ALA A 90 2.07 -14.03 -5.05
C ALA A 90 1.21 -12.76 -4.92
N ALA A 91 1.52 -11.69 -5.69
CA ALA A 91 0.75 -10.44 -5.62
C ALA A 91 -0.72 -10.64 -6.04
N VAL A 92 -0.99 -11.52 -7.01
CA VAL A 92 -2.34 -11.87 -7.44
C VAL A 92 -2.99 -12.85 -6.45
N GLY A 93 -2.42 -14.02 -6.25
CA GLY A 93 -3.02 -15.10 -5.47
C GLY A 93 -3.18 -14.84 -3.98
N TYR A 94 -2.39 -13.93 -3.41
CA TYR A 94 -2.47 -13.52 -2.01
C TYR A 94 -3.04 -12.11 -1.91
N GLY A 95 -2.39 -11.13 -2.53
CA GLY A 95 -2.77 -9.71 -2.43
C GLY A 95 -4.15 -9.40 -3.01
N LYS A 96 -4.35 -9.68 -4.31
CA LYS A 96 -5.65 -9.45 -4.99
C LYS A 96 -6.76 -10.30 -4.36
N ALA A 97 -6.46 -11.56 -4.05
CA ALA A 97 -7.43 -12.48 -3.47
C ALA A 97 -7.86 -12.06 -2.06
N ALA A 98 -6.93 -11.65 -1.19
CA ALA A 98 -7.28 -11.11 0.13
C ALA A 98 -8.06 -9.80 0.02
N MET A 99 -7.69 -8.91 -0.91
CA MET A 99 -8.43 -7.67 -1.17
C MET A 99 -9.85 -7.92 -1.72
N LEU A 100 -10.08 -9.01 -2.46
CA LEU A 100 -11.43 -9.43 -2.83
C LEU A 100 -12.29 -9.67 -1.59
N PHE A 101 -11.76 -10.38 -0.58
CA PHE A 101 -12.49 -10.61 0.68
C PHE A 101 -12.64 -9.34 1.53
N VAL A 102 -11.65 -8.45 1.54
CA VAL A 102 -11.76 -7.10 2.15
C VAL A 102 -12.94 -6.32 1.56
N MET A 103 -13.01 -6.25 0.23
CA MET A 103 -14.08 -5.55 -0.49
C MET A 103 -15.44 -6.25 -0.34
N LEU A 104 -15.46 -7.58 -0.31
CA LEU A 104 -16.68 -8.36 -0.11
C LEU A 104 -17.27 -8.12 1.30
N ARG A 105 -16.41 -8.06 2.32
CA ARG A 105 -16.83 -7.75 3.70
C ARG A 105 -17.36 -6.33 3.82
N ASP A 106 -16.78 -5.36 3.12
CA ASP A 106 -17.33 -3.98 3.06
C ASP A 106 -18.70 -3.92 2.38
N LEU A 107 -18.87 -4.68 1.30
CA LEU A 107 -20.11 -4.72 0.54
C LEU A 107 -21.26 -5.34 1.35
N LEU A 108 -20.99 -6.44 2.05
CA LEU A 108 -22.01 -7.22 2.75
C LEU A 108 -22.24 -6.78 4.20
N GLY A 109 -21.24 -6.15 4.81
CA GLY A 109 -21.15 -5.95 6.25
C GLY A 109 -20.70 -7.21 6.99
N GLU A 110 -20.13 -7.01 8.19
CA GLU A 110 -19.51 -8.06 9.00
C GLU A 110 -20.45 -9.26 9.25
N GLN A 111 -21.70 -8.99 9.62
CA GLN A 111 -22.65 -10.05 10.00
C GLN A 111 -22.94 -11.01 8.85
N HIS A 112 -23.27 -10.49 7.66
CA HIS A 112 -23.55 -11.33 6.49
C HIS A 112 -22.28 -12.02 5.97
N PHE A 113 -21.13 -11.35 6.07
CA PHE A 113 -19.86 -11.95 5.69
C PHE A 113 -19.53 -13.17 6.57
N GLN A 114 -19.66 -13.05 7.90
CA GLN A 114 -19.45 -14.17 8.82
C GLN A 114 -20.44 -15.31 8.58
N ALA A 115 -21.72 -14.99 8.35
CA ALA A 115 -22.73 -15.98 8.01
C ALA A 115 -22.40 -16.72 6.70
N GLY A 116 -21.89 -16.02 5.69
CA GLY A 116 -21.45 -16.62 4.42
C GLY A 116 -20.31 -17.62 4.58
N LEU A 117 -19.30 -17.29 5.40
CA LEU A 117 -18.21 -18.23 5.71
C LEU A 117 -18.70 -19.48 6.44
N GLN A 118 -19.61 -19.31 7.41
CA GLN A 118 -20.21 -20.43 8.13
C GLN A 118 -21.03 -21.34 7.21
N LEU A 119 -21.84 -20.77 6.33
CA LEU A 119 -22.61 -21.52 5.33
C LEU A 119 -21.69 -22.28 4.37
N PHE A 120 -20.65 -21.62 3.86
CA PHE A 120 -19.68 -22.24 2.97
C PHE A 120 -19.02 -23.46 3.63
N TRP A 121 -18.56 -23.33 4.88
CA TRP A 121 -18.02 -24.46 5.64
C TRP A 121 -19.03 -25.59 5.80
N GLN A 122 -20.26 -25.28 6.24
CA GLN A 122 -21.29 -26.30 6.49
C GLN A 122 -21.64 -27.09 5.23
N GLN A 123 -21.70 -26.42 4.08
CA GLN A 123 -22.10 -27.01 2.80
C GLN A 123 -20.96 -27.77 2.11
N GLN A 124 -19.72 -27.28 2.23
CA GLN A 124 -18.59 -27.74 1.40
C GLN A 124 -17.50 -28.50 2.17
N ARG A 125 -17.59 -28.62 3.51
CA ARG A 125 -16.63 -29.43 4.28
C ARG A 125 -16.47 -30.84 3.67
N PHE A 126 -15.23 -31.22 3.45
CA PHE A 126 -14.78 -32.48 2.84
C PHE A 126 -15.19 -32.69 1.38
N ARG A 127 -15.47 -31.60 0.66
CA ARG A 127 -15.74 -31.58 -0.78
C ARG A 127 -14.76 -30.70 -1.52
N ILE A 128 -14.69 -30.87 -2.83
CA ILE A 128 -14.02 -29.95 -3.75
C ILE A 128 -14.98 -28.79 -4.02
N ALA A 129 -14.52 -27.56 -3.79
CA ALA A 129 -15.30 -26.34 -3.98
C ALA A 129 -14.57 -25.36 -4.90
N ALA A 130 -15.34 -24.69 -5.74
CA ALA A 130 -14.90 -23.62 -6.63
C ALA A 130 -15.19 -22.24 -6.02
N TRP A 131 -14.71 -21.19 -6.69
CA TRP A 131 -15.11 -19.81 -6.37
C TRP A 131 -16.62 -19.58 -6.42
N ASP A 132 -17.33 -20.35 -7.27
CA ASP A 132 -18.78 -20.22 -7.40
C ASP A 132 -19.53 -20.71 -6.16
N ASP A 133 -19.01 -21.76 -5.49
CA ASP A 133 -19.58 -22.24 -4.22
C ASP A 133 -19.43 -21.20 -3.11
N LEU A 134 -18.28 -20.48 -3.06
CA LEU A 134 -18.10 -19.33 -2.17
C LEU A 134 -19.13 -18.24 -2.49
N ARG A 135 -19.26 -17.86 -3.76
CA ARG A 135 -20.24 -16.86 -4.22
C ARG A 135 -21.64 -17.21 -3.74
N GLN A 136 -22.10 -18.44 -4.01
CA GLN A 136 -23.44 -18.90 -3.64
C GLN A 136 -23.67 -18.86 -2.12
N ALA A 137 -22.69 -19.26 -1.30
CA ALA A 137 -22.81 -19.19 0.15
C ALA A 137 -22.95 -17.74 0.66
N PHE A 138 -22.19 -16.79 0.10
CA PHE A 138 -22.31 -15.37 0.46
C PHE A 138 -23.60 -14.73 -0.08
N GLU A 139 -24.08 -15.12 -1.27
CA GLU A 139 -25.37 -14.68 -1.79
C GLU A 139 -26.51 -15.18 -0.90
N GLN A 140 -26.48 -16.45 -0.47
CA GLN A 140 -27.47 -17.02 0.44
C GLN A 140 -27.46 -16.32 1.81
N ALA A 141 -26.28 -15.99 2.33
CA ALA A 141 -26.15 -15.30 3.61
C ALA A 141 -26.68 -13.86 3.59
N SER A 142 -26.49 -13.15 2.47
CA SER A 142 -26.76 -11.71 2.35
C SER A 142 -28.07 -11.37 1.66
N GLY A 143 -28.64 -12.30 0.88
CA GLY A 143 -29.76 -12.04 -0.02
C GLY A 143 -29.43 -11.14 -1.22
N GLN A 144 -28.16 -10.78 -1.42
CA GLN A 144 -27.71 -9.92 -2.52
C GLN A 144 -27.10 -10.77 -3.64
N SER A 145 -27.29 -10.38 -4.89
CA SER A 145 -26.55 -11.00 -6.00
C SER A 145 -25.11 -10.48 -6.04
N LEU A 146 -24.16 -11.41 -6.08
CA LEU A 146 -22.72 -11.15 -6.12
C LEU A 146 -22.11 -11.54 -7.47
N THR A 147 -22.94 -11.87 -8.45
CA THR A 147 -22.52 -12.29 -9.81
C THR A 147 -21.59 -11.27 -10.46
N VAL A 148 -21.96 -9.98 -10.45
CA VAL A 148 -21.12 -8.92 -11.05
C VAL A 148 -19.80 -8.77 -10.29
N PHE A 149 -19.86 -8.77 -8.95
CA PHE A 149 -18.70 -8.63 -8.08
C PHE A 149 -17.68 -9.75 -8.32
N PHE A 150 -18.09 -11.02 -8.24
CA PHE A 150 -17.18 -12.14 -8.43
C PHE A 150 -16.63 -12.18 -9.86
N ARG A 151 -17.49 -12.02 -10.88
CA ARG A 151 -17.06 -12.03 -12.29
C ARG A 151 -15.96 -11.00 -12.55
N GLN A 152 -16.16 -9.74 -12.16
CA GLN A 152 -15.19 -8.68 -12.47
C GLN A 152 -13.86 -8.84 -11.73
N TRP A 153 -13.87 -9.37 -10.50
CA TRP A 153 -12.64 -9.50 -9.70
C TRP A 153 -11.90 -10.82 -9.97
N LEU A 154 -12.62 -11.87 -10.34
CA LEU A 154 -12.03 -13.17 -10.63
C LEU A 154 -11.51 -13.30 -12.05
N GLU A 155 -12.29 -12.87 -13.05
CA GLU A 155 -12.02 -13.19 -14.46
C GLU A 155 -11.16 -12.14 -15.15
N ARG A 156 -11.20 -10.88 -14.69
CA ARG A 156 -10.45 -9.79 -15.33
C ARG A 156 -9.00 -9.74 -14.87
N ASP A 157 -8.11 -9.60 -15.83
CA ASP A 157 -6.72 -9.21 -15.63
C ASP A 157 -6.63 -7.76 -15.14
N GLY A 158 -5.53 -7.42 -14.47
CA GLY A 158 -5.29 -6.04 -14.05
C GLY A 158 -6.14 -5.58 -12.87
N ALA A 159 -6.29 -4.26 -12.77
CA ALA A 159 -7.14 -3.54 -11.83
C ALA A 159 -7.48 -2.15 -12.41
N PRO A 160 -8.59 -1.53 -12.01
CA PRO A 160 -8.95 -0.20 -12.51
C PRO A 160 -7.93 0.86 -12.06
N LYS A 161 -7.57 1.78 -12.96
CA LYS A 161 -7.01 3.08 -12.58
C LYS A 161 -8.19 4.01 -12.31
N LEU A 162 -8.23 4.65 -11.15
CA LEU A 162 -9.33 5.50 -10.71
C LEU A 162 -8.82 6.92 -10.45
N GLN A 163 -9.58 7.92 -10.87
CA GLN A 163 -9.27 9.33 -10.62
C GLN A 163 -10.54 10.15 -10.43
N ILE A 164 -10.57 11.00 -9.41
CA ILE A 164 -11.53 12.11 -9.30
C ILE A 164 -10.97 13.25 -10.15
N GLN A 165 -11.64 13.59 -11.25
CA GLN A 165 -11.21 14.64 -12.17
C GLN A 165 -11.55 16.03 -11.65
N SER A 166 -12.75 16.17 -11.09
CA SER A 166 -13.25 17.43 -10.57
C SER A 166 -14.22 17.21 -9.42
N ALA A 167 -14.30 18.20 -8.54
CA ALA A 167 -15.29 18.26 -7.47
C ALA A 167 -15.89 19.68 -7.42
N SER A 168 -17.19 19.77 -7.22
CA SER A 168 -17.92 21.03 -7.12
C SER A 168 -19.02 20.96 -6.07
N SER A 169 -19.24 22.05 -5.35
CA SER A 169 -20.34 22.20 -4.40
C SER A 169 -21.45 23.10 -4.96
N SER A 170 -22.69 22.78 -4.59
CA SER A 170 -23.89 23.53 -4.94
C SER A 170 -24.84 23.59 -3.73
N THR A 171 -25.61 24.66 -3.61
CA THR A 171 -26.68 24.74 -2.60
C THR A 171 -27.87 23.87 -3.02
N LEU A 172 -28.30 22.98 -2.14
CA LEU A 172 -29.53 22.19 -2.27
C LEU A 172 -30.59 22.72 -1.30
N ALA A 173 -31.86 22.42 -1.54
CA ALA A 173 -32.95 22.78 -0.62
C ALA A 173 -32.78 22.16 0.78
N SER A 174 -32.11 21.01 0.87
CA SER A 174 -31.88 20.25 2.10
C SER A 174 -30.45 20.36 2.65
N GLY A 175 -29.61 21.26 2.12
CA GLY A 175 -28.22 21.42 2.57
C GLY A 175 -27.25 21.72 1.44
N THR A 176 -26.05 21.12 1.49
CA THR A 176 -25.03 21.29 0.45
C THR A 176 -24.95 20.02 -0.39
N GLY A 177 -24.97 20.16 -1.71
CA GLY A 177 -24.72 19.08 -2.66
C GLY A 177 -23.26 19.11 -3.08
N LEU A 178 -22.57 17.99 -2.93
CA LEU A 178 -21.27 17.75 -3.52
C LEU A 178 -21.47 16.95 -4.81
N SER A 179 -20.87 17.40 -5.91
CA SER A 179 -20.78 16.63 -7.13
C SER A 179 -19.34 16.37 -7.48
N ILE A 180 -19.01 15.11 -7.76
CA ILE A 180 -17.68 14.69 -8.19
C ILE A 180 -17.77 13.99 -9.54
N GLU A 181 -16.78 14.24 -10.37
CA GLU A 181 -16.59 13.57 -11.64
C GLU A 181 -15.48 12.54 -11.50
N VAL A 182 -15.82 11.27 -11.70
CA VAL A 182 -14.89 10.15 -11.56
C VAL A 182 -14.63 9.53 -12.92
N THR A 183 -13.38 9.15 -13.16
CA THR A 183 -12.96 8.38 -14.33
C THR A 183 -12.31 7.07 -13.90
N GLN A 184 -12.48 6.04 -14.74
CA GLN A 184 -11.81 4.77 -14.59
C GLN A 184 -11.32 4.20 -15.93
N SER A 185 -10.23 3.43 -15.88
CA SER A 185 -9.73 2.72 -17.07
C SER A 185 -10.70 1.64 -17.56
N ALA A 186 -10.71 1.39 -18.88
CA ALA A 186 -11.49 0.31 -19.46
C ALA A 186 -10.91 -1.09 -19.17
N PRO A 187 -11.75 -2.14 -19.03
CA PRO A 187 -13.21 -2.08 -18.97
C PRO A 187 -13.69 -1.52 -17.62
N ALA A 188 -14.84 -0.82 -17.63
CA ALA A 188 -15.41 -0.24 -16.40
C ALA A 188 -15.78 -1.34 -15.39
N TYR A 189 -15.48 -1.09 -14.11
CA TYR A 189 -15.87 -1.90 -12.97
C TYR A 189 -17.07 -1.25 -12.29
N ALA A 190 -18.00 -2.07 -11.80
CA ALA A 190 -19.04 -1.63 -10.88
C ALA A 190 -18.43 -1.56 -9.48
N LEU A 191 -18.34 -0.35 -8.91
CA LEU A 191 -17.60 -0.07 -7.68
C LEU A 191 -18.43 0.80 -6.75
N ARG A 192 -18.46 0.41 -5.47
CA ARG A 192 -18.80 1.30 -4.36
C ARG A 192 -17.53 2.03 -3.94
N LEU A 193 -17.33 3.23 -4.46
CA LEU A 193 -16.11 4.02 -4.34
C LEU A 193 -16.01 4.71 -2.99
N PRO A 194 -15.06 4.35 -2.11
CA PRO A 194 -14.82 5.09 -0.87
C PRO A 194 -14.21 6.45 -1.18
N ILE A 195 -14.74 7.49 -0.57
CA ILE A 195 -14.20 8.85 -0.62
C ILE A 195 -14.18 9.42 0.79
N GLU A 196 -13.22 10.28 1.06
CA GLU A 196 -13.23 11.14 2.25
C GLU A 196 -13.52 12.57 1.81
N VAL A 197 -14.52 13.18 2.45
CA VAL A 197 -14.89 14.58 2.22
C VAL A 197 -14.38 15.39 3.40
N ASN A 198 -13.59 16.42 3.11
CA ASN A 198 -13.01 17.29 4.13
C ASN A 198 -13.61 18.70 4.02
N ASP A 199 -14.10 19.25 5.14
CA ASP A 199 -14.71 20.59 5.23
C ASP A 199 -13.74 21.68 5.74
N GLY A 200 -12.46 21.33 5.93
CA GLY A 200 -11.40 22.16 6.49
C GLY A 200 -11.18 21.99 8.01
N GLN A 201 -12.10 21.31 8.70
CA GLN A 201 -12.02 21.03 10.14
C GLN A 201 -12.23 19.56 10.47
N ARG A 202 -13.09 18.89 9.71
CA ARG A 202 -13.50 17.49 9.87
C ARG A 202 -13.38 16.77 8.54
N SER A 203 -13.12 15.47 8.65
CA SER A 203 -13.17 14.51 7.55
C SER A 203 -14.31 13.54 7.78
N GLU A 204 -15.10 13.28 6.74
CA GLU A 204 -16.20 12.32 6.75
C GLU A 204 -15.96 11.27 5.66
N ASN A 205 -16.04 9.98 6.03
CA ASN A 205 -15.97 8.88 5.07
C ASN A 205 -17.34 8.67 4.42
N ARG A 206 -17.37 8.70 3.10
CA ARG A 206 -18.56 8.45 2.27
C ARG A 206 -18.25 7.40 1.21
N ALA A 207 -19.30 6.92 0.56
CA ALA A 207 -19.17 6.04 -0.58
C ALA A 207 -20.16 6.45 -1.68
N VAL A 208 -19.75 6.30 -2.93
CA VAL A 208 -20.58 6.56 -4.11
C VAL A 208 -20.48 5.39 -5.09
N ASP A 209 -21.58 5.03 -5.72
CA ASP A 209 -21.59 3.93 -6.69
C ASP A 209 -21.28 4.45 -8.09
N ILE A 210 -20.36 3.77 -8.78
CA ILE A 210 -19.99 4.03 -10.18
C ILE A 210 -19.96 2.72 -10.97
N ASP A 211 -20.33 2.78 -12.25
CA ASP A 211 -20.25 1.65 -13.18
C ASP A 211 -19.80 2.03 -14.60
N GLY A 212 -19.71 3.34 -14.89
CA GLY A 212 -19.21 3.87 -16.16
C GLY A 212 -17.71 4.19 -16.16
N LEU A 213 -17.13 4.37 -17.37
CA LEU A 213 -15.75 4.84 -17.55
C LEU A 213 -15.55 6.29 -17.08
N GLN A 214 -16.60 7.10 -17.22
CA GLN A 214 -16.68 8.47 -16.73
C GLN A 214 -18.08 8.68 -16.20
N GLN A 215 -18.19 9.14 -14.95
CA GLN A 215 -19.49 9.31 -14.30
C GLN A 215 -19.43 10.50 -13.36
N LYS A 216 -20.46 11.33 -13.43
CA LYS A 216 -20.71 12.39 -12.46
C LYS A 216 -21.67 11.84 -11.40
N VAL A 217 -21.27 11.89 -10.14
CA VAL A 217 -22.08 11.47 -8.99
C VAL A 217 -22.32 12.65 -8.07
N ALA A 218 -23.45 12.65 -7.37
CA ALA A 218 -23.83 13.69 -6.43
C ALA A 218 -24.24 13.08 -5.09
N LEU A 219 -23.88 13.75 -4.01
CA LEU A 219 -24.22 13.36 -2.64
C LEU A 219 -24.48 14.60 -1.78
N ALA A 220 -25.38 14.47 -0.80
CA ALA A 220 -25.60 15.51 0.19
C ALA A 220 -24.51 15.48 1.26
N VAL A 221 -24.02 16.65 1.68
CA VAL A 221 -22.99 16.83 2.71
C VAL A 221 -23.43 17.90 3.71
N ASP A 222 -22.99 17.78 4.96
CA ASP A 222 -23.46 18.59 6.09
C ASP A 222 -22.85 20.01 6.14
N GLY A 223 -21.96 20.33 5.19
CA GLY A 223 -21.30 21.63 5.12
C GLY A 223 -20.55 21.85 3.80
N PRO A 224 -19.89 23.01 3.63
CA PRO A 224 -19.12 23.31 2.44
C PRO A 224 -17.87 22.43 2.39
N ALA A 225 -17.94 21.33 1.65
CA ALA A 225 -16.78 20.51 1.36
C ALA A 225 -15.69 21.38 0.71
N GLN A 226 -14.45 21.26 1.19
CA GLN A 226 -13.27 21.94 0.67
C GLN A 226 -12.42 21.04 -0.22
N SER A 227 -12.35 19.75 0.11
CA SER A 227 -11.64 18.77 -0.71
C SER A 227 -12.25 17.37 -0.60
N VAL A 228 -11.92 16.54 -1.59
CA VAL A 228 -12.30 15.12 -1.63
C VAL A 228 -11.06 14.27 -1.89
N VAL A 229 -10.86 13.23 -1.10
CA VAL A 229 -9.78 12.25 -1.26
C VAL A 229 -10.37 10.91 -1.68
N LEU A 230 -9.77 10.29 -2.70
CA LEU A 230 -10.17 8.99 -3.21
C LEU A 230 -9.55 7.85 -2.38
N ASP A 231 -10.40 7.03 -1.76
CA ASP A 231 -10.02 5.79 -1.08
C ASP A 231 -8.78 5.94 -0.16
N PRO A 232 -8.79 6.86 0.82
CA PRO A 232 -7.62 7.11 1.68
C PRO A 232 -7.24 5.90 2.54
N GLN A 233 -8.23 5.05 2.81
CA GLN A 233 -8.07 3.81 3.56
C GLN A 233 -7.64 2.61 2.71
N LEU A 234 -7.45 2.79 1.39
CA LEU A 234 -6.98 1.75 0.47
C LEU A 234 -7.83 0.48 0.54
N ARG A 235 -9.15 0.63 0.58
CA ARG A 235 -10.11 -0.46 0.68
C ARG A 235 -10.45 -1.07 -0.68
N LEU A 236 -10.07 -0.42 -1.80
CA LEU A 236 -10.28 -0.95 -3.15
C LEU A 236 -9.02 -1.57 -3.77
N TRP A 237 -9.20 -2.68 -4.49
CA TRP A 237 -8.18 -3.18 -5.42
C TRP A 237 -8.12 -2.29 -6.66
N ARG A 238 -7.17 -1.35 -6.69
CA ARG A 238 -6.95 -0.40 -7.79
C ARG A 238 -5.48 -0.24 -8.13
N LEU A 239 -5.17 0.21 -9.34
CA LEU A 239 -3.81 0.63 -9.68
C LEU A 239 -3.56 2.03 -9.10
N LEU A 240 -2.65 2.12 -8.13
CA LEU A 240 -2.15 3.38 -7.60
C LEU A 240 -1.24 4.07 -8.61
N ASP A 241 -1.33 5.40 -8.70
CA ASP A 241 -0.37 6.18 -9.47
C ASP A 241 1.02 6.14 -8.78
N ALA A 242 2.08 6.20 -9.57
CA ALA A 242 3.45 6.28 -9.04
C ALA A 242 3.62 7.50 -8.11
N ALA A 243 2.93 8.60 -8.39
CA ALA A 243 2.93 9.79 -7.55
C ALA A 243 2.23 9.59 -6.19
N GLN A 244 1.36 8.58 -6.04
CA GLN A 244 0.72 8.23 -4.76
C GLN A 244 1.59 7.28 -3.93
N LEU A 245 2.49 6.52 -4.58
CA LEU A 245 3.30 5.50 -3.94
C LEU A 245 4.54 6.14 -3.31
N PRO A 246 4.66 6.13 -1.98
CA PRO A 246 5.85 6.67 -1.37
C PRO A 246 7.04 5.72 -1.62
N PRO A 247 8.26 6.28 -1.67
CA PRO A 247 9.45 5.50 -1.93
C PRO A 247 9.72 4.46 -0.84
N ILE A 248 10.36 3.36 -1.25
CA ILE A 248 10.86 2.29 -0.37
C ILE A 248 12.32 2.01 -0.74
N LEU A 249 13.11 1.55 0.23
CA LEU A 249 14.55 1.33 0.07
C LEU A 249 14.92 0.38 -1.08
N ARG A 250 14.00 -0.49 -1.51
CA ARG A 250 14.17 -1.36 -2.68
C ARG A 250 14.61 -0.59 -3.92
N GLN A 251 14.11 0.64 -4.12
CA GLN A 251 14.47 1.47 -5.28
C GLN A 251 15.97 1.80 -5.33
N TRP A 252 16.62 1.91 -4.16
CA TRP A 252 18.05 2.09 -4.04
C TRP A 252 18.80 0.77 -4.19
N ILE A 253 18.31 -0.31 -3.58
CA ILE A 253 18.97 -1.62 -3.65
C ILE A 253 19.12 -2.12 -5.09
N VAL A 254 18.14 -1.86 -5.96
CA VAL A 254 18.17 -2.30 -7.37
C VAL A 254 18.58 -1.20 -8.35
N ALA A 255 19.06 -0.04 -7.84
CA ALA A 255 19.40 1.11 -8.67
C ALA A 255 20.60 0.84 -9.57
N ARG A 256 20.52 1.27 -10.84
CA ARG A 256 21.66 1.28 -11.75
C ARG A 256 22.36 2.64 -11.69
N GLY A 257 23.68 2.63 -11.49
CA GLY A 257 24.50 3.85 -11.38
C GLY A 257 24.19 4.74 -10.17
N PRO A 258 24.06 4.18 -8.95
CA PRO A 258 23.65 4.95 -7.79
C PRO A 258 24.66 6.02 -7.39
N ARG A 259 24.14 7.14 -6.89
CA ARG A 259 24.94 8.27 -6.40
C ARG A 259 25.06 8.22 -4.89
N LEU A 260 26.23 8.62 -4.38
CA LEU A 260 26.52 8.70 -2.95
C LEU A 260 26.90 10.13 -2.58
N LEU A 261 26.21 10.69 -1.59
CA LEU A 261 26.59 11.94 -0.96
C LEU A 261 27.05 11.65 0.48
N GLN A 262 28.34 11.79 0.74
CA GLN A 262 28.90 11.70 2.09
C GLN A 262 28.93 13.09 2.71
N VAL A 263 28.24 13.25 3.84
CA VAL A 263 28.11 14.57 4.49
C VAL A 263 29.09 14.77 5.65
N SER A 264 29.62 13.67 6.20
CA SER A 264 30.65 13.70 7.24
C SER A 264 32.06 13.72 6.63
N THR A 265 32.98 14.46 7.25
CA THR A 265 34.33 14.68 6.71
C THR A 265 35.41 13.75 7.29
N THR A 266 35.19 13.17 8.47
CA THR A 266 36.16 12.28 9.13
C THR A 266 36.42 11.01 8.31
N ALA A 267 37.71 10.67 8.12
CA ALA A 267 38.12 9.54 7.29
C ALA A 267 37.46 8.21 7.69
N GLU A 268 37.38 7.92 8.99
CA GLU A 268 36.76 6.70 9.50
C GLU A 268 35.26 6.60 9.15
N VAL A 269 34.53 7.71 9.28
CA VAL A 269 33.10 7.76 8.96
C VAL A 269 32.89 7.61 7.46
N ARG A 270 33.74 8.25 6.64
CA ARG A 270 33.68 8.15 5.18
C ARG A 270 33.94 6.72 4.69
N GLU A 271 34.89 6.02 5.29
CA GLU A 271 35.16 4.61 4.97
C GLU A 271 33.94 3.73 5.30
N ALA A 272 33.36 3.90 6.50
CA ALA A 272 32.17 3.17 6.91
C ALA A 272 30.96 3.46 5.99
N ALA A 273 30.77 4.72 5.62
CA ALA A 273 29.72 5.18 4.74
C ALA A 273 29.85 4.60 3.32
N ALA A 274 31.05 4.65 2.73
CA ALA A 274 31.32 4.08 1.42
C ALA A 274 31.11 2.55 1.41
N ALA A 275 31.56 1.84 2.44
CA ALA A 275 31.35 0.40 2.59
C ALA A 275 29.85 0.06 2.69
N LEU A 276 29.10 0.83 3.47
CA LEU A 276 27.66 0.63 3.61
C LEU A 276 26.92 0.91 2.30
N ALA A 277 27.25 2.00 1.61
CA ALA A 277 26.66 2.34 0.33
C ALA A 277 26.91 1.24 -0.71
N ALA A 278 28.16 0.79 -0.87
CA ALA A 278 28.49 -0.30 -1.79
C ALA A 278 27.72 -1.58 -1.50
N ARG A 279 27.47 -1.86 -0.22
CA ARG A 279 26.69 -3.01 0.22
C ARG A 279 25.19 -2.86 -0.04
N VAL A 280 24.62 -1.68 0.17
CA VAL A 280 23.20 -1.40 -0.12
C VAL A 280 22.93 -1.46 -1.62
N PHE A 281 23.85 -0.95 -2.42
CA PHE A 281 23.72 -0.87 -3.87
C PHE A 281 24.15 -2.12 -4.63
N GLU A 282 24.83 -3.06 -3.97
CA GLU A 282 25.52 -4.19 -4.60
C GLU A 282 26.47 -3.76 -5.75
N ALA A 283 26.90 -2.50 -5.74
CA ALA A 283 27.74 -1.87 -6.75
C ALA A 283 28.50 -0.69 -6.14
N ALA A 284 29.65 -0.32 -6.72
CA ALA A 284 30.38 0.86 -6.31
C ALA A 284 29.59 2.13 -6.69
N PRO A 285 29.13 2.95 -5.72
CA PRO A 285 28.39 4.16 -6.03
C PRO A 285 29.32 5.26 -6.53
N ARG A 286 28.78 6.17 -7.35
CA ARG A 286 29.49 7.38 -7.75
C ARG A 286 29.33 8.44 -6.66
N GLU A 287 30.42 8.81 -6.01
CA GLU A 287 30.41 9.91 -5.04
C GLU A 287 30.16 11.26 -5.75
N ILE A 288 29.31 12.09 -5.16
CA ILE A 288 28.98 13.43 -5.64
C ILE A 288 29.26 14.47 -4.54
N PRO A 289 29.66 15.71 -4.91
CA PRO A 289 29.85 16.78 -3.94
C PRO A 289 28.50 17.31 -3.41
N PRO A 290 28.45 17.90 -2.19
CA PRO A 290 27.21 18.43 -1.60
C PRO A 290 26.44 19.44 -2.45
N GLY A 291 27.12 20.21 -3.30
CA GLY A 291 26.51 21.19 -4.19
C GLY A 291 25.88 20.61 -5.48
N ASP A 292 26.01 19.30 -5.73
CA ASP A 292 25.58 18.64 -6.97
C ASP A 292 24.34 17.76 -6.79
N LEU A 293 23.32 18.31 -6.12
CA LEU A 293 22.00 17.67 -5.98
C LEU A 293 21.13 17.83 -7.24
N ARG A 294 21.65 18.34 -8.38
CA ARG A 294 20.83 18.80 -9.53
C ARG A 294 20.05 17.67 -10.24
N LYS A 295 18.97 18.09 -10.93
CA LYS A 295 17.89 17.36 -11.63
C LYS A 295 18.30 16.07 -12.35
N THR A 296 18.39 14.96 -11.63
CA THR A 296 18.50 13.63 -12.25
C THR A 296 17.58 12.64 -11.54
N THR A 297 16.96 11.75 -12.29
CA THR A 297 16.08 10.70 -11.77
C THR A 297 16.84 9.55 -11.08
N THR A 298 18.18 9.61 -11.02
CA THR A 298 19.01 8.54 -10.44
C THR A 298 18.98 8.57 -8.91
N PRO A 299 18.70 7.42 -8.25
CA PRO A 299 18.70 7.29 -6.79
C PRO A 299 19.99 7.79 -6.14
N LEU A 300 19.82 8.65 -5.13
CA LEU A 300 20.88 9.20 -4.30
C LEU A 300 20.78 8.64 -2.88
N LEU A 301 21.89 8.17 -2.33
CA LEU A 301 22.04 7.87 -0.91
C LEU A 301 22.87 8.98 -0.23
N MET A 302 22.26 9.72 0.68
CA MET A 302 22.93 10.64 1.60
C MET A 302 23.32 9.87 2.86
N ILE A 303 24.56 9.96 3.30
CA ILE A 303 25.05 9.23 4.47
C ILE A 303 26.03 10.02 5.31
N GLY A 304 25.90 9.94 6.64
CA GLY A 304 26.82 10.56 7.58
C GLY A 304 26.36 10.46 9.02
N LEU A 305 26.98 11.26 9.89
CA LEU A 305 26.61 11.38 11.29
C LEU A 305 25.31 12.16 11.46
N HIS A 306 24.63 11.97 12.59
CA HIS A 306 23.37 12.65 12.89
C HIS A 306 23.40 14.17 12.66
N ALA A 307 24.35 14.86 13.27
CA ALA A 307 24.48 16.32 13.15
C ALA A 307 24.80 16.76 11.71
N ASP A 308 25.71 16.05 11.03
CA ASP A 308 26.12 16.37 9.66
C ASP A 308 24.98 16.17 8.66
N VAL A 309 24.19 15.10 8.85
CA VAL A 309 22.99 14.83 8.04
C VAL A 309 21.95 15.93 8.25
N ASP A 310 21.67 16.32 9.49
CA ASP A 310 20.69 17.37 9.77
C ASP A 310 21.11 18.73 9.19
N ALA A 311 22.41 19.06 9.29
CA ALA A 311 22.97 20.26 8.67
C ALA A 311 22.89 20.20 7.13
N ALA A 312 23.20 19.05 6.52
CA ALA A 312 23.15 18.88 5.07
C ALA A 312 21.73 18.95 4.51
N LEU A 313 20.74 18.37 5.20
CA LEU A 313 19.33 18.48 4.83
C LEU A 313 18.87 19.94 4.83
N THR A 314 19.19 20.66 5.90
CA THR A 314 18.88 22.09 6.06
C THR A 314 19.53 22.93 4.96
N ALA A 315 20.83 22.75 4.73
CA ALA A 315 21.57 23.49 3.71
C ALA A 315 21.07 23.23 2.28
N SER A 316 20.47 22.06 2.06
CA SER A 316 19.95 21.63 0.76
C SER A 316 18.47 21.96 0.56
N GLY A 317 17.80 22.56 1.55
CA GLY A 317 16.36 22.81 1.52
C GLY A 317 15.52 21.53 1.47
N LEU A 318 16.06 20.41 1.93
CA LEU A 318 15.37 19.12 2.00
C LEU A 318 14.56 19.03 3.31
N PRO A 319 13.50 18.21 3.34
CA PRO A 319 12.75 17.98 4.58
C PRO A 319 13.68 17.54 5.73
N PRO A 320 13.44 18.03 6.96
CA PRO A 320 14.23 17.63 8.12
C PRO A 320 14.03 16.15 8.45
N ARG A 321 14.84 15.64 9.39
CA ARG A 321 14.64 14.28 9.93
C ARG A 321 13.18 14.13 10.39
N PRO A 322 12.47 13.06 9.98
CA PRO A 322 11.12 12.79 10.45
C PRO A 322 11.07 12.68 11.97
N GLN A 323 10.11 13.35 12.60
CA GLN A 323 9.96 13.42 14.06
C GLN A 323 9.97 12.04 14.73
N GLN A 324 9.31 11.04 14.12
CA GLN A 324 9.26 9.67 14.62
C GLN A 324 10.62 8.95 14.69
N LEU A 325 11.67 9.48 14.06
CA LEU A 325 13.03 8.95 14.09
C LEU A 325 13.94 9.70 15.07
N GLU A 326 13.51 10.85 15.61
CA GLU A 326 14.35 11.71 16.45
C GLU A 326 14.77 11.00 17.74
N GLN A 327 16.07 11.12 18.08
CA GLN A 327 16.69 10.61 19.32
C GLN A 327 16.55 9.10 19.58
N GLN A 328 16.22 8.31 18.57
CA GLN A 328 16.10 6.87 18.71
C GLN A 328 17.24 6.11 18.02
N GLY A 329 17.73 5.08 18.70
CA GLY A 329 18.71 4.13 18.15
C GLY A 329 20.11 4.71 17.94
N SER A 330 21.03 3.84 17.54
CA SER A 330 22.38 4.21 17.10
C SER A 330 22.43 4.64 15.63
N ALA A 331 21.45 4.25 14.81
CA ALA A 331 21.34 4.66 13.41
C ALA A 331 19.88 4.72 12.92
N GLN A 332 19.59 5.64 12.00
CA GLN A 332 18.29 5.81 11.36
C GLN A 332 18.45 5.78 9.84
N VAL A 333 17.47 5.20 9.15
CA VAL A 333 17.42 5.14 7.70
C VAL A 333 16.06 5.59 7.24
N TRP A 334 15.98 6.45 6.23
CA TRP A 334 14.69 6.82 5.65
C TRP A 334 14.78 7.26 4.20
N THR A 335 13.67 7.17 3.50
CA THR A 335 13.47 7.76 2.18
C THR A 335 12.78 9.11 2.34
N ILE A 336 13.13 10.09 1.52
CA ILE A 336 12.43 11.38 1.49
C ILE A 336 11.23 11.23 0.56
N ALA A 337 10.01 11.44 1.09
CA ALA A 337 8.77 11.48 0.34
C ALA A 337 8.35 12.94 0.10
N GLY A 338 7.90 13.29 -1.11
CA GLY A 338 7.40 14.65 -1.43
C GLY A 338 7.88 15.20 -2.78
N GLN A 339 7.59 16.49 -3.06
CA GLN A 339 7.83 17.22 -4.33
C GLN A 339 9.33 17.44 -4.66
N THR A 340 10.19 16.46 -4.42
CA THR A 340 11.53 16.43 -4.98
C THR A 340 11.52 15.50 -6.18
N GLU A 341 11.92 15.99 -7.36
CA GLU A 341 12.13 15.16 -8.56
C GLU A 341 13.25 14.10 -8.36
N LEU A 342 13.91 14.12 -7.20
CA LEU A 342 15.09 13.31 -6.86
C LEU A 342 14.69 12.23 -5.84
N PRO A 343 14.87 10.94 -6.17
CA PRO A 343 14.76 9.87 -5.19
C PRO A 343 15.97 9.93 -4.23
N ILE A 344 15.76 10.42 -3.00
CA ILE A 344 16.78 10.45 -1.93
C ILE A 344 16.45 9.46 -0.79
N ALA A 345 17.42 8.62 -0.45
CA ALA A 345 17.46 7.88 0.81
C ALA A 345 18.57 8.47 1.68
N VAL A 346 18.34 8.45 2.99
CA VAL A 346 19.23 9.00 4.00
C VAL A 346 19.59 7.89 4.98
N VAL A 347 20.86 7.77 5.31
CA VAL A 347 21.37 6.94 6.41
C VAL A 347 22.12 7.84 7.38
N SER A 348 21.69 7.84 8.62
CA SER A 348 22.22 8.71 9.66
C SER A 348 22.67 7.87 10.85
N GLY A 349 23.95 7.93 11.20
CA GLY A 349 24.52 7.17 12.33
C GLY A 349 25.00 8.08 13.46
N ARG A 350 25.07 7.56 14.68
CA ARG A 350 25.71 8.28 15.80
C ARG A 350 27.22 8.37 15.63
N ASP A 351 27.82 7.32 15.09
CA ASP A 351 29.26 7.16 14.91
C ASP A 351 29.56 6.19 13.75
N ALA A 352 30.83 6.02 13.40
CA ALA A 352 31.25 5.09 12.32
C ALA A 352 30.89 3.62 12.63
N GLY A 353 30.91 3.22 13.91
CA GLY A 353 30.53 1.88 14.36
C GLY A 353 29.06 1.57 14.07
N ALA A 354 28.18 2.54 14.32
CA ALA A 354 26.76 2.44 14.02
C ALA A 354 26.49 2.27 12.52
N LEU A 355 27.22 2.99 11.66
CA LEU A 355 27.12 2.80 10.20
C LEU A 355 27.60 1.39 9.79
N ARG A 356 28.74 0.93 10.30
CA ARG A 356 29.26 -0.42 10.03
C ARG A 356 28.28 -1.52 10.48
N ALA A 357 27.59 -1.32 11.59
CA ALA A 357 26.61 -2.28 12.10
C ALA A 357 25.44 -2.53 11.13
N LEU A 358 25.18 -1.60 10.19
CA LEU A 358 24.12 -1.71 9.19
C LEU A 358 24.50 -2.55 7.94
N LEU A 359 25.79 -2.86 7.74
CA LEU A 359 26.28 -3.56 6.55
C LEU A 359 25.51 -4.85 6.25
N ARG A 360 25.25 -5.65 7.28
CA ARG A 360 24.53 -6.91 7.14
C ARG A 360 23.01 -6.74 7.14
N PRO A 361 22.38 -6.03 8.09
CA PRO A 361 20.93 -6.02 8.19
C PRO A 361 20.23 -5.16 7.11
N LEU A 362 20.78 -4.00 6.74
CA LEU A 362 20.05 -3.00 5.93
C LEU A 362 19.56 -3.52 4.56
N PRO A 363 20.34 -4.30 3.77
CA PRO A 363 19.87 -4.85 2.50
C PRO A 363 18.61 -5.72 2.61
N HIS A 364 18.31 -6.28 3.79
CA HIS A 364 17.12 -7.11 4.01
C HIS A 364 15.83 -6.29 4.23
N TYR A 365 15.92 -4.96 4.32
CA TYR A 365 14.77 -4.08 4.61
C TYR A 365 14.29 -3.26 3.41
N GLY A 366 14.50 -3.76 2.18
CA GLY A 366 14.09 -3.06 0.95
C GLY A 366 12.60 -2.69 0.88
N SER A 367 11.71 -3.42 1.57
CA SER A 367 10.27 -3.09 1.60
C SER A 367 9.91 -1.92 2.52
N GLN A 368 10.86 -1.38 3.29
CA GLN A 368 10.61 -0.30 4.25
C GLN A 368 10.92 1.05 3.64
N SER A 369 10.21 2.08 4.09
CA SER A 369 10.51 3.48 3.78
C SER A 369 11.39 4.13 4.84
N TRP A 370 11.32 3.65 6.08
CA TRP A 370 12.12 4.13 7.21
C TRP A 370 12.41 3.03 8.23
N LEU A 371 13.52 3.15 8.94
CA LEU A 371 14.00 2.24 9.98
C LEU A 371 14.76 2.98 11.09
N VAL A 372 14.72 2.39 12.28
CA VAL A 372 15.56 2.75 13.43
C VAL A 372 16.32 1.50 13.89
N PHE A 373 17.63 1.62 14.09
CA PHE A 373 18.52 0.54 14.50
C PHE A 373 19.23 0.86 15.82
N GLU A 374 19.42 -0.16 16.66
CA GLU A 374 20.39 -0.18 17.74
C GLU A 374 21.43 -1.26 17.43
N GLY A 375 22.66 -0.83 17.10
CA GLY A 375 23.65 -1.68 16.46
C GLY A 375 23.09 -2.31 15.19
N SER A 376 23.05 -3.65 15.14
CA SER A 376 22.51 -4.40 13.99
C SER A 376 21.02 -4.77 14.13
N ARG A 377 20.37 -4.41 15.25
CA ARG A 377 18.98 -4.80 15.54
C ARG A 377 18.03 -3.66 15.14
N ALA A 378 17.04 -3.95 14.30
CA ALA A 378 15.96 -3.01 14.02
C ALA A 378 15.04 -2.86 15.25
N LEU A 379 14.90 -1.64 15.75
CA LEU A 379 13.99 -1.28 16.84
C LEU A 379 12.60 -0.95 16.32
N ALA A 380 12.54 -0.19 15.23
CA ALA A 380 11.31 0.24 14.59
C ALA A 380 11.52 0.29 13.07
N ARG A 381 10.43 0.13 12.33
CA ARG A 381 10.41 0.18 10.86
C ARG A 381 9.01 0.49 10.38
N GLY A 382 8.91 1.06 9.19
CA GLY A 382 7.63 1.24 8.56
C GLY A 382 7.74 1.70 7.11
N VAL A 383 6.56 1.90 6.54
CA VAL A 383 6.36 2.45 5.21
C VAL A 383 5.69 3.80 5.38
N TRP A 384 6.07 4.78 4.57
CA TRP A 384 5.38 6.06 4.58
C TRP A 384 3.91 5.89 4.17
N PRO A 385 3.01 6.73 4.68
CA PRO A 385 1.64 6.78 4.17
C PRO A 385 1.63 7.15 2.69
N ILE A 386 0.57 6.77 1.98
CA ILE A 386 0.38 7.22 0.59
C ILE A 386 0.41 8.74 0.52
N ILE A 387 0.90 9.26 -0.60
CA ILE A 387 0.78 10.68 -0.90
C ILE A 387 -0.66 10.90 -1.38
N GLU A 388 -1.48 11.45 -0.51
CA GLU A 388 -2.86 11.79 -0.82
C GLU A 388 -2.91 12.92 -1.85
N GLN A 389 -3.89 12.84 -2.75
CA GLN A 389 -4.12 13.83 -3.80
C GLN A 389 -5.53 14.40 -3.60
N PRO A 390 -5.71 15.29 -2.61
CA PRO A 390 -7.01 15.91 -2.37
C PRO A 390 -7.43 16.74 -3.60
N VAL A 391 -8.63 16.47 -4.11
CA VAL A 391 -9.23 17.25 -5.18
C VAL A 391 -9.98 18.42 -4.54
N PRO A 392 -9.60 19.68 -4.82
CA PRO A 392 -10.28 20.83 -4.27
C PRO A 392 -11.72 20.91 -4.80
N VAL A 393 -12.65 21.27 -3.92
CA VAL A 393 -14.06 21.45 -4.27
C VAL A 393 -14.27 22.90 -4.71
N SER A 394 -14.63 23.10 -5.97
CA SER A 394 -15.00 24.41 -6.50
C SER A 394 -16.42 24.77 -6.07
N THR A 395 -16.69 26.02 -5.70
CA THR A 395 -18.07 26.50 -5.57
C THR A 395 -18.61 26.78 -6.96
N ALA A 396 -19.73 26.18 -7.34
CA ALA A 396 -20.42 26.59 -8.56
C ALA A 396 -20.86 28.05 -8.37
N GLY A 397 -20.14 28.98 -9.01
CA GLY A 397 -20.45 30.39 -8.95
C GLY A 397 -21.91 30.61 -9.36
N ARG A 398 -22.65 31.40 -8.56
CA ARG A 398 -23.85 32.09 -9.06
C ARG A 398 -23.47 32.70 -10.40
N LYS A 399 -24.14 32.32 -11.48
CA LYS A 399 -24.17 33.17 -12.67
C LYS A 399 -24.65 34.54 -12.19
N ALA A 400 -23.78 35.54 -12.25
CA ALA A 400 -24.19 36.93 -12.16
C ALA A 400 -25.02 37.21 -13.42
N GLY A 401 -26.32 37.34 -13.23
CA GLY A 401 -27.31 37.64 -14.27
C GLY A 401 -28.69 37.56 -13.61
N ASP A 402 -29.17 38.68 -13.07
CA ASP A 402 -29.89 39.70 -13.84
C ASP A 402 -29.71 41.07 -13.17
#